data_AF-A0A3C0GIF9-F1
#
_entry.id   AF-A0A3C0GIF9-F1
#
_cell.length_a   1.000
_cell.length_b   1.000
_cell.length_c   1.000
_cell.angle_alpha   90.00
_cell.angle_beta   90.00
_cell.angle_gamma   90.00
#
_symmetry.space_group_name_H-M   'P 1'
#
loop_
_entity.id
_entity.type
_entity.pdbx_description
1 polymer ?
#
loop_
_entity_poly.entity_id
_entity_poly.type
_entity_poly.pdbx_seq_one_letter_code
_entity_poly.pdbx_strand_id
1 'polypeptide(L)'
;KVKVAGQDYDVTLDELINGYSRDADYRRKTEDLAYDKKNFQTEADNLRQSYSQKLQEVNKLMSFAQTQLNQESNVDLNKLYEEDPTEAAKIDHRIRRKKEMLQKSMEELKSKQQSEYQNFLANEQRQLQRKMPEFSDPEKSSSIQTKMRSFLQGYGFNDQEIGSVADHRVVLIIN
;
A
#
# COMPACT_ATOMS: atom_id res chain seq x y z
N LYS A 1 24.86 46.12 -13.77
CA LYS A 1 25.54 45.15 -12.89
C LYS A 1 24.66 44.69 -11.73
N VAL A 2 24.38 43.38 -11.68
CA VAL A 2 23.62 42.72 -10.60
C VAL A 2 24.46 41.54 -10.11
N LYS A 3 24.47 41.31 -8.80
CA LYS A 3 25.33 40.32 -8.15
C LYS A 3 24.56 39.02 -7.92
N VAL A 4 24.93 37.95 -8.60
CA VAL A 4 24.30 36.62 -8.47
C VAL A 4 25.37 35.62 -8.04
N ALA A 5 25.15 34.92 -6.92
CA ALA A 5 26.09 33.96 -6.34
C ALA A 5 27.55 34.48 -6.17
N GLY A 6 27.73 35.79 -5.95
CA GLY A 6 29.04 36.40 -5.68
C GLY A 6 29.79 36.92 -6.92
N GLN A 7 29.29 36.71 -8.13
CA GLN A 7 29.85 37.26 -9.38
C GLN A 7 29.00 38.42 -9.92
N ASP A 8 29.66 39.45 -10.45
CA ASP A 8 29.01 40.63 -11.03
C ASP A 8 28.69 40.39 -12.51
N TYR A 9 27.40 40.38 -12.85
CA TYR A 9 26.91 40.25 -14.22
C TYR A 9 26.34 41.59 -14.72
N ASP A 10 26.67 41.99 -15.94
CA ASP A 10 25.95 43.07 -16.63
C ASP A 10 24.74 42.48 -17.35
N VAL A 11 23.56 42.72 -16.78
CA VAL A 11 22.26 42.27 -17.28
C VAL A 11 21.41 43.47 -17.68
N THR A 12 20.62 43.28 -18.72
CA THR A 12 19.67 44.28 -19.22
C THR A 12 18.43 44.40 -18.31
N LEU A 13 17.68 45.51 -18.41
CA LEU A 13 16.47 45.71 -17.62
C LEU A 13 15.42 44.61 -17.91
N ASP A 14 15.33 44.16 -19.15
CA ASP A 14 14.45 43.05 -19.57
C ASP A 14 14.88 41.69 -18.99
N GLU A 15 16.18 41.41 -18.87
CA GLU A 15 16.69 40.20 -18.19
C GLU A 15 16.41 40.21 -16.69
N LEU A 16 16.48 41.38 -16.05
CA LEU A 16 16.13 41.57 -14.65
C LEU A 16 14.65 41.28 -14.40
N ILE A 17 13.75 41.79 -15.24
CA ILE A 17 12.30 41.57 -15.15
C ILE A 17 11.96 40.10 -15.45
N ASN A 18 12.55 39.51 -16.49
CA ASN A 18 12.38 38.10 -16.81
C ASN A 18 12.95 37.18 -15.71
N GLY A 19 14.06 37.56 -15.07
CA GLY A 19 14.64 36.85 -13.94
C GLY A 19 13.72 36.87 -12.72
N TYR A 20 13.17 38.04 -12.37
CA TYR A 20 12.23 38.18 -11.26
C TYR A 20 10.91 37.45 -11.51
N SER A 21 10.41 37.47 -12.76
CA SER A 21 9.23 36.73 -13.18
C SER A 21 9.46 35.21 -13.09
N ARG A 22 10.62 34.73 -13.56
CA ARG A 22 11.01 33.31 -13.44
C ARG A 22 11.21 32.87 -11.99
N ASP A 23 11.81 33.69 -11.14
CA ASP A 23 11.98 33.41 -9.72
C ASP A 23 10.67 33.40 -8.94
N ALA A 24 9.73 34.29 -9.30
CA ALA A 24 8.39 34.29 -8.73
C ALA A 24 7.59 33.06 -9.18
N ASP A 25 7.73 32.67 -10.45
CA ASP A 25 7.08 31.49 -11.03
C ASP A 25 7.68 30.18 -10.47
N TYR A 26 9.00 30.13 -10.26
CA TYR A 26 9.67 29.01 -9.60
C TYR A 26 9.26 28.88 -8.13
N ARG A 27 9.20 29.99 -7.39
CA ARG A 27 8.73 29.98 -5.99
C ARG A 27 7.29 29.51 -5.90
N ARG A 28 6.40 30.07 -6.73
CA ARG A 28 5.00 29.66 -6.80
C ARG A 28 4.86 28.18 -7.14
N LYS A 29 5.54 27.68 -8.18
CA LYS A 29 5.53 26.25 -8.53
C LYS A 29 6.10 25.34 -7.44
N THR A 30 7.10 25.80 -6.70
CA THR A 30 7.70 25.02 -5.61
C THR A 30 6.77 24.97 -4.40
N GLU A 31 6.10 26.09 -4.07
CA GLU A 31 5.07 26.14 -3.04
C GLU A 31 3.86 25.28 -3.41
N ASP A 32 3.37 25.38 -4.65
CA ASP A 32 2.28 24.55 -5.18
C ASP A 32 2.64 23.06 -5.12
N LEU A 33 3.86 22.69 -5.55
CA LEU A 33 4.34 21.30 -5.48
C LEU A 33 4.46 20.78 -4.05
N ALA A 34 4.91 21.61 -3.11
CA ALA A 34 4.99 21.25 -1.69
C ALA A 34 3.59 21.07 -1.09
N TYR A 35 2.64 21.92 -1.49
CA TYR A 35 1.24 21.84 -1.11
C TYR A 35 0.58 20.57 -1.66
N ASP A 36 0.77 20.27 -2.95
CA ASP A 36 0.29 19.05 -3.60
C ASP A 36 0.87 17.80 -2.96
N LYS A 37 2.18 17.79 -2.66
CA LYS A 37 2.83 16.67 -1.97
C LYS A 37 2.22 16.42 -0.58
N LYS A 38 1.94 17.49 0.17
CA LYS A 38 1.33 17.40 1.50
C LYS A 38 -0.11 16.91 1.44
N ASN A 39 -0.89 17.41 0.49
CA ASN A 39 -2.27 16.99 0.29
C ASN A 39 -2.34 15.52 -0.14
N PHE A 40 -1.51 15.13 -1.12
CA PHE A 40 -1.41 13.74 -1.56
C PHE A 40 -0.98 12.79 -0.44
N GLN A 41 0.00 13.19 0.38
CA GLN A 41 0.43 12.40 1.54
C GLN A 41 -0.72 12.20 2.54
N THR A 42 -1.46 13.28 2.85
CA THR A 42 -2.60 13.24 3.78
C THR A 42 -3.71 12.33 3.24
N GLU A 43 -4.02 12.43 1.96
CA GLU A 43 -5.02 11.58 1.31
C GLU A 43 -4.61 10.10 1.29
N ALA A 44 -3.34 9.82 0.98
CA ALA A 44 -2.79 8.47 1.00
C ALA A 44 -2.83 7.85 2.41
N ASP A 45 -2.48 8.62 3.45
CA ASP A 45 -2.50 8.17 4.84
C ASP A 45 -3.94 7.89 5.32
N ASN A 46 -4.89 8.78 4.97
CA ASN A 46 -6.32 8.58 5.24
C ASN A 46 -6.86 7.31 4.55
N LEU A 47 -6.49 7.09 3.29
CA LEU A 47 -6.92 5.92 2.51
C LEU A 47 -6.34 4.62 3.11
N ARG A 48 -5.07 4.64 3.51
CA ARG A 48 -4.42 3.50 4.20
C ARG A 48 -5.10 3.19 5.53
N GLN A 49 -5.41 4.22 6.33
CA GLN A 49 -6.09 4.04 7.61
C GLN A 49 -7.50 3.47 7.43
N SER A 50 -8.28 4.02 6.51
CA SER A 50 -9.63 3.54 6.19
C SER A 50 -9.60 2.08 5.70
N TYR A 51 -8.67 1.75 4.81
CA TYR A 51 -8.49 0.39 4.32
C TYR A 51 -8.14 -0.59 5.45
N SER A 52 -7.20 -0.21 6.33
CA SER A 52 -6.81 -1.02 7.49
C SER A 52 -7.98 -1.27 8.44
N GLN A 53 -8.79 -0.25 8.73
CA GLN A 53 -9.97 -0.38 9.59
C GLN A 53 -11.00 -1.34 8.97
N LYS A 54 -11.28 -1.18 7.67
CA LYS A 54 -12.22 -2.05 6.95
C LYS A 54 -11.73 -3.50 6.92
N LEU A 55 -10.43 -3.72 6.76
CA LEU A 55 -9.83 -5.06 6.80
C LEU A 55 -10.00 -5.71 8.19
N GLN A 56 -9.76 -4.95 9.26
CA GLN A 56 -9.96 -5.41 10.63
C GLN A 56 -11.44 -5.75 10.91
N GLU A 57 -12.37 -4.94 10.42
CA GLU A 57 -13.80 -5.18 10.55
C GLU A 57 -14.22 -6.47 9.83
N VAL A 58 -13.79 -6.66 8.58
CA VAL A 58 -14.05 -7.89 7.82
C VAL A 58 -13.50 -9.11 8.55
N ASN A 59 -12.26 -9.05 9.06
CA ASN A 59 -11.68 -10.16 9.83
C ASN A 59 -12.47 -10.47 11.11
N LYS A 60 -12.97 -9.45 11.82
CA LYS A 60 -13.82 -9.64 13.00
C LYS A 60 -15.14 -10.32 12.65
N LEU A 61 -15.81 -9.88 11.58
CA LEU A 61 -17.06 -10.49 11.10
C LEU A 61 -16.86 -11.96 10.71
N MET A 62 -15.75 -12.27 10.03
CA MET A 62 -15.40 -13.65 9.67
C MET A 62 -15.15 -14.52 10.91
N SER A 63 -14.43 -14.01 11.90
CA SER A 63 -14.20 -14.73 13.16
C SER A 63 -15.49 -14.96 13.95
N PHE A 64 -16.41 -13.98 13.93
CA PHE A 64 -17.72 -14.11 14.55
C PHE A 64 -18.55 -15.19 13.83
N ALA A 65 -18.62 -15.14 12.50
CA ALA A 65 -19.33 -16.13 11.68
C ALA A 65 -18.80 -17.56 11.90
N GLN A 66 -17.47 -17.71 12.02
CA GLN A 66 -16.85 -19.00 12.33
C GLN A 66 -17.25 -19.50 13.73
N THR A 67 -17.26 -18.61 14.73
CA THR A 67 -17.69 -18.96 16.09
C THR A 67 -19.15 -19.40 16.11
N GLN A 68 -20.03 -18.67 15.43
CA GLN A 68 -21.45 -19.01 15.34
C GLN A 68 -21.67 -20.35 14.63
N LEU A 69 -20.93 -20.62 13.55
CA LEU A 69 -20.99 -21.90 12.85
C LEU A 69 -20.54 -23.06 13.74
N ASN A 70 -19.47 -22.87 14.53
CA ASN A 70 -18.98 -23.88 15.46
C ASN A 70 -20.00 -24.17 16.57
N GLN A 71 -20.70 -23.15 17.07
CA GLN A 71 -21.78 -23.32 18.04
C GLN A 71 -22.97 -24.10 17.45
N GLU A 72 -23.38 -23.77 16.22
CA GLU A 72 -24.45 -24.51 15.52
C GLU A 72 -24.05 -25.95 15.18
N SER A 73 -22.75 -26.19 14.94
CA SER A 73 -22.21 -27.53 14.65
C SER A 73 -22.08 -28.43 15.88
N ASN A 74 -22.27 -27.88 17.09
CA ASN A 74 -22.21 -28.64 18.35
C ASN A 74 -23.53 -29.36 18.68
N VAL A 75 -24.49 -29.37 17.76
CA VAL A 75 -25.69 -30.20 17.85
C VAL A 75 -25.29 -31.66 17.64
N ASP A 76 -25.74 -32.56 18.50
CA ASP A 76 -25.56 -34.00 18.33
C ASP A 76 -26.48 -34.51 17.20
N LEU A 77 -26.00 -34.31 15.97
CA LEU A 77 -26.72 -34.70 14.77
C LEU A 77 -26.97 -36.22 14.73
N ASN A 78 -26.08 -37.03 15.32
CA ASN A 78 -26.25 -38.48 15.33
C ASN A 78 -27.49 -38.87 16.14
N LYS A 79 -27.62 -38.32 17.34
CA LYS A 79 -28.82 -38.51 18.16
C LYS A 79 -30.08 -37.96 17.47
N LEU A 80 -29.96 -36.80 16.81
CA LEU A 80 -31.10 -36.22 16.09
C LEU A 80 -31.51 -37.06 14.87
N TYR A 81 -30.57 -37.72 14.19
CA TYR A 81 -30.89 -38.65 13.10
C TYR A 81 -31.64 -39.89 13.60
N GLU A 82 -31.44 -40.30 14.86
CA GLU A 82 -32.19 -41.38 15.49
C GLU A 82 -33.60 -40.94 15.94
N GLU A 83 -33.74 -39.69 16.43
CA GLU A 83 -35.01 -39.15 16.96
C GLU A 83 -35.92 -38.56 15.86
N ASP A 84 -35.37 -37.76 14.94
CA ASP A 84 -36.05 -37.13 13.81
C ASP A 84 -35.09 -36.97 12.60
N PRO A 85 -35.04 -37.97 11.69
CA PRO A 85 -34.19 -37.94 10.51
C PRO A 85 -34.45 -36.74 9.58
N THR A 86 -35.68 -36.22 9.56
CA THR A 86 -36.07 -35.14 8.65
C THR A 86 -35.54 -33.81 9.15
N GLU A 87 -35.69 -33.52 10.44
CA GLU A 87 -35.12 -32.32 11.05
C GLU A 87 -33.59 -32.37 11.10
N ALA A 88 -33.00 -33.55 11.37
CA ALA A 88 -31.55 -33.75 11.30
C ALA A 88 -30.99 -33.38 9.92
N ALA A 89 -31.60 -33.90 8.84
CA ALA A 89 -31.18 -33.59 7.48
C ALA A 89 -31.28 -32.10 7.14
N LYS A 90 -32.32 -31.39 7.62
CA LYS A 90 -32.47 -29.94 7.42
C LYS A 90 -31.39 -29.14 8.14
N ILE A 91 -31.08 -29.47 9.38
CA ILE A 91 -30.07 -28.77 10.20
C ILE A 91 -28.69 -29.02 9.61
N ASP A 92 -28.38 -30.27 9.28
CA ASP A 92 -27.13 -30.67 8.67
C ASP A 92 -26.90 -29.97 7.31
N HIS A 93 -27.90 -29.97 6.43
CA HIS A 93 -27.84 -29.21 5.17
C HIS A 93 -27.59 -27.71 5.40
N ARG A 94 -28.24 -27.11 6.42
CA ARG A 94 -28.04 -25.70 6.77
C ARG A 94 -26.59 -25.43 7.22
N ILE A 95 -26.04 -26.27 8.09
CA ILE A 95 -24.67 -26.15 8.59
C ILE A 95 -23.67 -26.29 7.43
N ARG A 96 -23.84 -27.31 6.57
CA ARG A 96 -22.99 -27.50 5.39
C ARG A 96 -23.00 -26.29 4.47
N ARG A 97 -24.18 -25.76 4.15
CA ARG A 97 -24.31 -24.55 3.31
C ARG A 97 -23.62 -23.34 3.92
N LYS A 98 -23.78 -23.12 5.23
CA LYS A 98 -23.08 -22.03 5.93
C LYS A 98 -21.57 -22.21 5.91
N LYS A 99 -21.07 -23.44 6.09
CA LYS A 99 -19.64 -23.77 6.02
C LYS A 99 -19.06 -23.51 4.63
N GLU A 100 -19.75 -23.97 3.58
CA GLU A 100 -19.35 -23.74 2.19
C GLU A 100 -19.30 -22.24 1.86
N MET A 101 -20.33 -21.48 2.25
CA MET A 101 -20.37 -20.03 2.04
C MET A 101 -19.21 -19.34 2.77
N LEU A 102 -18.97 -19.69 4.04
CA LEU A 102 -17.91 -19.09 4.82
C LEU A 102 -16.52 -19.39 4.22
N GLN A 103 -16.29 -20.64 3.80
CA GLN A 103 -15.03 -21.03 3.15
C GLN A 103 -14.82 -20.27 1.83
N LYS A 104 -15.86 -20.16 1.00
CA LYS A 104 -15.81 -19.39 -0.24
C LYS A 104 -15.49 -17.92 0.02
N SER A 105 -16.13 -17.30 1.01
CA SER A 105 -15.86 -15.91 1.39
C SER A 105 -14.44 -15.70 1.92
N MET A 106 -13.88 -16.66 2.67
CA MET A 106 -12.47 -16.61 3.09
C MET A 106 -11.52 -16.63 1.89
N GLU A 107 -11.78 -17.50 0.92
CA GLU A 107 -10.95 -17.65 -0.26
C GLU A 107 -11.01 -16.42 -1.17
N GLU A 108 -12.22 -15.90 -1.42
CA GLU A 108 -12.43 -14.64 -2.16
C GLU A 108 -11.72 -13.47 -1.49
N LEU A 109 -11.84 -13.34 -0.15
CA LEU A 109 -11.17 -12.29 0.61
C LEU A 109 -9.65 -12.38 0.48
N LYS A 110 -9.07 -13.57 0.63
CA LYS A 110 -7.63 -13.80 0.49
C LYS A 110 -7.15 -13.47 -0.93
N SER A 111 -7.87 -13.95 -1.94
CA SER A 111 -7.55 -13.67 -3.35
C SER A 111 -7.61 -12.18 -3.64
N LYS A 112 -8.63 -11.47 -3.13
CA LYS A 112 -8.75 -10.03 -3.32
C LYS A 112 -7.63 -9.27 -2.63
N GLN A 113 -7.31 -9.59 -1.38
CA GLN A 113 -6.17 -8.98 -0.68
C GLN A 113 -4.86 -9.16 -1.44
N GLN A 114 -4.63 -10.37 -1.97
CA GLN A 114 -3.41 -10.66 -2.73
C GLN A 114 -3.36 -9.91 -4.07
N SER A 115 -4.47 -9.82 -4.78
CA SER A 115 -4.57 -9.04 -6.03
C SER A 115 -4.36 -7.54 -5.79
N GLU A 116 -4.99 -6.97 -4.76
CA GLU A 116 -4.83 -5.56 -4.40
C GLU A 116 -3.38 -5.26 -4.01
N TYR A 117 -2.74 -6.17 -3.27
CA TYR A 117 -1.33 -6.03 -2.91
C TYR A 117 -0.41 -6.10 -4.14
N GLN A 118 -0.65 -7.01 -5.07
CA GLN A 118 0.10 -7.06 -6.34
C GLN A 118 -0.09 -5.79 -7.17
N ASN A 119 -1.31 -5.25 -7.24
CA ASN A 119 -1.60 -3.99 -7.92
C ASN A 119 -0.87 -2.81 -7.27
N PHE A 120 -0.84 -2.77 -5.94
CA PHE A 120 -0.08 -1.79 -5.19
C PHE A 120 1.42 -1.87 -5.53
N LEU A 121 2.03 -3.06 -5.47
CA LEU A 121 3.44 -3.25 -5.83
C LEU A 121 3.74 -2.80 -7.27
N ALA A 122 2.88 -3.15 -8.23
CA ALA A 122 3.04 -2.76 -9.62
C ALA A 122 2.90 -1.23 -9.82
N ASN A 123 2.09 -0.56 -9.01
CA ASN A 123 1.98 0.90 -9.04
C ASN A 123 3.24 1.55 -8.44
N GLU A 124 3.70 1.08 -7.28
CA GLU A 124 4.92 1.56 -6.63
C GLU A 124 6.14 1.41 -7.56
N GLN A 125 6.28 0.27 -8.23
CA GLN A 125 7.33 0.06 -9.22
C GLN A 125 7.26 1.06 -10.38
N ARG A 126 6.06 1.33 -10.92
CA ARG A 126 5.88 2.34 -11.98
C ARG A 126 6.25 3.74 -11.51
N GLN A 127 5.86 4.10 -10.28
CA GLN A 127 6.18 5.39 -9.69
C GLN A 127 7.67 5.55 -9.43
N LEU A 128 8.35 4.47 -9.01
CA LEU A 128 9.79 4.41 -8.86
C LEU A 128 10.50 4.64 -10.20
N GLN A 129 10.12 3.91 -11.25
CA GLN A 129 10.72 4.06 -12.59
C GLN A 129 10.53 5.47 -13.16
N ARG A 130 9.38 6.11 -12.92
CA ARG A 130 9.12 7.49 -13.35
C ARG A 130 10.03 8.50 -12.65
N LYS A 131 10.27 8.32 -11.35
CA LYS A 131 11.08 9.24 -10.53
C LYS A 131 12.57 8.94 -10.59
N MET A 132 12.94 7.70 -10.90
CA MET A 132 14.31 7.22 -10.98
C MET A 132 14.45 6.30 -12.22
N PRO A 133 14.60 6.87 -13.42
CA PRO A 133 14.62 6.11 -14.67
C PRO A 133 15.76 5.09 -14.75
N GLU A 134 16.89 5.38 -14.10
CA GLU A 134 18.03 4.48 -13.91
C GLU A 134 17.66 3.17 -13.19
N PHE A 135 16.56 3.15 -12.43
CA PHE A 135 16.05 1.94 -11.81
C PHE A 135 15.41 0.95 -12.82
N SER A 136 15.16 1.41 -14.05
CA SER A 136 14.67 0.55 -15.15
C SER A 136 15.79 -0.26 -15.80
N ASP A 137 17.04 0.13 -15.61
CA ASP A 137 18.22 -0.60 -16.10
C ASP A 137 18.56 -1.73 -15.10
N PRO A 138 18.61 -3.01 -15.53
CA PRO A 138 18.85 -4.13 -14.63
C PRO A 138 20.16 -4.04 -13.84
N GLU A 139 21.25 -3.55 -14.46
CA GLU A 139 22.55 -3.46 -13.80
C GLU A 139 22.56 -2.32 -12.76
N LYS A 140 21.99 -1.17 -13.12
CA LYS A 140 21.88 -0.03 -12.20
C LYS A 140 20.92 -0.32 -11.06
N SER A 141 19.78 -0.94 -11.34
CA SER A 141 18.81 -1.37 -10.33
C SER A 141 19.46 -2.33 -9.33
N SER A 142 20.22 -3.33 -9.80
CA SER A 142 20.94 -4.26 -8.93
C SER A 142 21.96 -3.56 -8.02
N SER A 143 22.72 -2.60 -8.56
CA SER A 143 23.64 -1.77 -7.78
C SER A 143 22.91 -0.93 -6.72
N ILE A 144 21.81 -0.26 -7.08
CA ILE A 144 21.02 0.56 -6.15
C ILE A 144 20.40 -0.30 -5.05
N GLN A 145 19.83 -1.47 -5.39
CA GLN A 145 19.28 -2.42 -4.42
C GLN A 145 20.36 -2.94 -3.46
N THR A 146 21.57 -3.22 -3.97
CA THR A 146 22.69 -3.68 -3.14
C THR A 146 23.13 -2.59 -2.16
N LYS A 147 23.30 -1.35 -2.62
CA LYS A 147 23.62 -0.20 -1.75
C LYS A 147 22.54 0.03 -0.70
N MET A 148 21.27 -0.02 -1.11
CA MET A 148 20.13 0.13 -0.22
C MET A 148 20.12 -0.96 0.86
N ARG A 149 20.33 -2.22 0.48
CA ARG A 149 20.42 -3.34 1.43
C ARG A 149 21.57 -3.13 2.41
N SER A 150 22.77 -2.80 1.93
CA SER A 150 23.93 -2.55 2.81
C SER A 150 23.73 -1.37 3.75
N PHE A 151 23.11 -0.29 3.27
CA PHE A 151 22.77 0.88 4.09
C PHE A 151 21.79 0.51 5.21
N LEU A 152 20.67 -0.14 4.86
CA LEU A 152 19.64 -0.54 5.82
C LEU A 152 20.15 -1.58 6.84
N GLN A 153 20.97 -2.53 6.41
CA GLN A 153 21.64 -3.46 7.33
C GLN A 153 22.54 -2.73 8.33
N GLY A 154 23.20 -1.64 7.91
CA GLY A 154 23.97 -0.77 8.80
C GLY A 154 23.15 -0.08 9.89
N TYR A 155 21.84 0.10 9.67
CA TYR A 155 20.88 0.61 10.67
C TYR A 155 20.16 -0.50 11.45
N GLY A 156 20.52 -1.77 11.23
CA GLY A 156 19.98 -2.91 11.96
C GLY A 156 18.75 -3.57 11.34
N PHE A 157 18.37 -3.20 10.11
CA PHE A 157 17.29 -3.87 9.39
C PHE A 157 17.75 -5.24 8.87
N ASN A 158 16.88 -6.24 8.98
CA ASN A 158 17.12 -7.58 8.43
C ASN A 158 16.60 -7.71 6.98
N ASP A 159 17.00 -8.80 6.31
CA ASP A 159 16.66 -9.01 4.89
C ASP A 159 15.15 -9.14 4.62
N GLN A 160 14.35 -9.59 5.59
CA GLN A 160 12.89 -9.63 5.44
C GLN A 160 12.29 -8.24 5.52
N GLU A 161 12.77 -7.40 6.43
CA GLU A 161 12.34 -6.00 6.56
C GLU A 161 12.72 -5.21 5.30
N ILE A 162 13.92 -5.42 4.78
CA ILE A 162 14.41 -4.80 3.53
C ILE A 162 13.61 -5.30 2.32
N GLY A 163 13.33 -6.59 2.23
CA GLY A 163 12.51 -7.17 1.16
C GLY A 163 11.04 -6.75 1.20
N SER A 164 10.56 -6.30 2.35
CA SER A 164 9.19 -5.78 2.54
C SER A 164 9.03 -4.30 2.19
N VAL A 165 10.12 -3.62 1.82
CA VAL A 165 10.10 -2.24 1.34
C VAL A 165 9.44 -2.19 -0.03
N ALA A 166 8.12 -2.23 -0.03
CA ALA A 166 7.25 -2.08 -1.19
C ALA A 166 7.13 -0.62 -1.64
N ASP A 167 7.44 0.32 -0.75
CA ASP A 167 7.20 1.75 -0.93
C ASP A 167 8.35 2.41 -1.70
N HIS A 168 8.06 2.92 -2.89
CA HIS A 168 9.03 3.59 -3.75
C HIS A 168 9.67 4.82 -3.08
N ARG A 169 9.02 5.43 -2.08
CA ARG A 169 9.55 6.59 -1.35
C ARG A 169 10.75 6.24 -0.49
N VAL A 170 10.78 5.03 0.08
CA VAL A 170 11.91 4.56 0.90
C VAL A 170 13.14 4.41 0.01
N VAL A 171 12.96 3.84 -1.19
CA VAL A 171 14.05 3.72 -2.17
C VAL A 171 14.57 5.09 -2.61
N LEU A 172 13.69 6.09 -2.78
CA LEU A 172 14.08 7.46 -3.14
C LEU A 172 14.81 8.23 -2.03
N ILE A 173 14.66 7.85 -0.76
CA ILE A 173 15.35 8.50 0.37
C ILE A 173 16.75 7.89 0.57
N ILE A 174 16.94 6.63 0.20
CA ILE A 174 18.19 5.88 0.44
C ILE A 174 19.21 6.06 -0.70
N ASN A 175 18.76 6.45 -1.91
CA ASN A 175 19.64 6.68 -3.06
C ASN A 175 20.26 8.08 -3.09
#